data_AF-A0A8S8Y9W9-F1
#
_entry.id   AF-A0A8S8Y9W9-F1
#
_cell.length_a   1.000
_cell.length_b   1.000
_cell.length_c   1.000
_cell.angle_alpha   90.00
_cell.angle_beta   90.00
_cell.angle_gamma   90.00
#
_symmetry.space_group_name_H-M   'P 1'
#
loop_
_entity.id
_entity.type
_entity.pdbx_description
1 polymer ?
#
loop_
_entity_poly.entity_id
_entity_poly.type
_entity_poly.pdbx_seq_one_letter_code
_entity_poly.pdbx_strand_id
1 'polypeptide(L)'
;MLTHPHLALTDSRRNLSDLPSPTGRSSMHLLFDEGNATSHVLNATSAHLMTHGALLEADMGLNISLNPQWGHMLEAIDGSAAPADWSWYWRLALWNGTMWEESMVGMDDLTDAMHIAWAPSTVNLSDIPIPGDSGMQGQGDATTCNGHGWVMGSGSSAHCMCDEGYSWREGDRMSCISDDGEVMVGHATVTYILDGARKPRVQWNGDGWAPEAFTEDLVELAQAEA
;
A
#
# COMPACT_ATOMS: atom_id res chain seq x y z
N MET A 1 -2.86 -13.86 -9.38
CA MET A 1 -4.34 -13.88 -9.36
C MET A 1 -4.86 -14.27 -7.98
N LEU A 2 -5.77 -13.49 -7.39
CA LEU A 2 -6.61 -13.95 -6.27
C LEU A 2 -7.46 -15.13 -6.75
N THR A 3 -7.32 -16.30 -6.12
CA THR A 3 -8.09 -17.50 -6.48
C THR A 3 -9.62 -17.33 -6.32
N HIS A 4 -10.06 -16.33 -5.56
CA HIS A 4 -11.47 -16.02 -5.35
C HIS A 4 -11.66 -14.49 -5.21
N PRO A 5 -11.87 -13.74 -6.32
CA PRO A 5 -11.98 -12.28 -6.29
C PRO A 5 -13.36 -11.77 -5.84
N HIS A 6 -14.29 -12.68 -5.54
CA HIS A 6 -15.62 -12.37 -5.06
C HIS A 6 -15.79 -12.88 -3.64
N LEU A 7 -16.09 -11.96 -2.73
CA LEU A 7 -16.31 -12.23 -1.32
C LEU A 7 -17.77 -12.00 -0.98
N ALA A 8 -18.28 -12.81 -0.05
CA ALA A 8 -19.61 -12.63 0.50
C ALA A 8 -19.59 -12.88 2.01
N LEU A 9 -20.22 -11.98 2.75
CA LEU A 9 -20.51 -12.13 4.16
C LEU A 9 -22.02 -12.32 4.32
N THR A 10 -22.41 -13.33 5.08
CA THR A 10 -23.82 -13.67 5.29
C THR A 10 -24.07 -14.03 6.75
N ASP A 11 -25.27 -13.72 7.24
CA ASP A 11 -25.75 -14.33 8.47
C ASP A 11 -25.81 -15.86 8.30
N SER A 12 -25.17 -16.59 9.22
CA SER A 12 -25.10 -18.06 9.22
C SER A 12 -26.44 -18.80 9.14
N ARG A 13 -27.55 -18.13 9.41
CA ARG A 13 -28.92 -18.68 9.34
C ARG A 13 -29.55 -18.57 7.94
N ARG A 14 -28.92 -17.83 7.01
CA ARG A 14 -29.42 -17.61 5.64
C ARG A 14 -28.88 -18.66 4.68
N ASN A 15 -29.58 -18.80 3.55
CA ASN A 15 -29.11 -19.64 2.47
C ASN A 15 -28.20 -18.83 1.54
N LEU A 16 -27.03 -19.37 1.19
CA LEU A 16 -26.10 -18.75 0.24
C LEU A 16 -26.72 -18.54 -1.15
N SER A 17 -27.78 -19.30 -1.49
CA SER A 17 -28.54 -19.09 -2.73
C SER A 17 -29.25 -17.75 -2.81
N ASP A 18 -29.42 -17.04 -1.68
CA ASP A 18 -30.05 -15.73 -1.62
C ASP A 18 -29.09 -14.60 -2.05
N LEU A 19 -27.79 -14.90 -2.20
CA LEU A 19 -26.81 -13.93 -2.68
C LEU A 19 -26.97 -13.69 -4.19
N PRO A 20 -26.85 -12.43 -4.63
CA PRO A 20 -26.83 -12.13 -6.06
C PRO A 20 -25.59 -12.74 -6.72
N SER A 21 -25.71 -13.08 -8.00
CA SER A 21 -24.55 -13.54 -8.77
C SER A 21 -23.50 -12.43 -8.83
N PRO A 22 -22.21 -12.74 -8.56
CA PRO A 22 -21.15 -11.75 -8.63
C PRO A 22 -20.99 -11.22 -10.05
N THR A 23 -20.61 -9.96 -10.15
CA THR A 23 -20.32 -9.27 -11.41
C THR A 23 -19.02 -8.47 -11.28
N GLY A 24 -18.44 -8.08 -12.42
CA GLY A 24 -17.16 -7.35 -12.45
C GLY A 24 -15.94 -8.23 -12.18
N ARG A 25 -14.77 -7.59 -12.01
CA ARG A 25 -13.50 -8.30 -11.76
C ARG A 25 -13.37 -8.77 -10.31
N SER A 26 -13.84 -7.95 -9.37
CA SER A 26 -13.89 -8.26 -7.93
C SER A 26 -15.17 -7.68 -7.33
N SER A 27 -15.78 -8.39 -6.38
CA SER A 27 -16.99 -7.90 -5.70
C SER A 27 -17.09 -8.35 -4.24
N MET A 28 -17.82 -7.58 -3.44
CA MET A 28 -18.16 -7.87 -2.05
C MET A 28 -19.68 -7.81 -1.89
N HIS A 29 -20.25 -8.86 -1.32
CA HIS A 29 -21.68 -8.96 -1.04
C HIS A 29 -21.93 -9.08 0.47
N LEU A 30 -22.92 -8.35 0.99
CA LEU A 30 -23.37 -8.43 2.37
C LEU A 30 -24.84 -8.87 2.37
N LEU A 31 -25.14 -10.04 2.92
CA LEU A 31 -26.50 -10.52 3.12
C LEU A 31 -26.87 -10.43 4.60
N PHE A 32 -27.78 -9.50 4.91
CA PHE A 32 -28.29 -9.29 6.25
C PHE A 32 -29.34 -10.34 6.64
N ASP A 33 -29.62 -10.49 7.92
CA ASP A 33 -30.54 -11.50 8.46
C ASP A 33 -31.99 -11.30 7.98
N GLU A 34 -32.40 -10.04 7.82
CA GLU A 34 -33.67 -9.62 7.21
C GLU A 34 -33.83 -10.09 5.75
N GLY A 35 -32.75 -10.54 5.10
CA GLY A 35 -32.73 -11.06 3.74
C GLY A 35 -32.46 -10.02 2.65
N ASN A 36 -32.12 -8.79 3.05
CA ASN A 36 -31.65 -7.77 2.13
C ASN A 36 -30.16 -8.01 1.81
N ALA A 37 -29.80 -7.92 0.52
CA ALA A 37 -28.42 -8.05 0.05
C ALA A 37 -27.92 -6.72 -0.50
N THR A 38 -26.78 -6.23 -0.01
CA THR A 38 -26.03 -5.14 -0.64
C THR A 38 -24.80 -5.70 -1.37
N SER A 39 -24.49 -5.12 -2.52
CA SER A 39 -23.41 -5.58 -3.38
C SER A 39 -22.54 -4.39 -3.79
N HIS A 40 -21.23 -4.56 -3.67
CA HIS A 40 -20.25 -3.59 -4.08
C HIS A 40 -19.31 -4.24 -5.09
N VAL A 41 -19.23 -3.67 -6.28
CA VAL A 41 -18.30 -4.13 -7.33
C VAL A 41 -17.10 -3.19 -7.31
N LEU A 42 -15.91 -3.77 -7.19
CA LEU A 42 -14.64 -3.05 -7.24
C LEU A 42 -14.14 -3.10 -8.67
N ASN A 43 -14.32 -1.99 -9.40
CA ASN A 43 -13.85 -1.86 -10.78
C ASN A 43 -12.37 -1.46 -10.86
N ALA A 44 -11.92 -0.67 -9.90
CA ALA A 44 -10.54 -0.23 -9.74
C ALA A 44 -10.21 -0.12 -8.25
N THR A 45 -8.92 -0.19 -7.92
CA THR A 45 -8.44 0.02 -6.56
C THR A 45 -8.08 1.49 -6.40
N SER A 46 -8.80 2.20 -5.55
CA SER A 46 -8.51 3.60 -5.25
C SER A 46 -7.35 3.72 -4.25
N ALA A 47 -6.69 4.88 -4.23
CA ALA A 47 -5.68 5.21 -3.24
C ALA A 47 -6.22 5.12 -1.82
N HIS A 48 -7.53 5.34 -1.61
CA HIS A 48 -8.19 5.11 -0.32
C HIS A 48 -8.07 3.65 0.14
N LEU A 49 -8.43 2.70 -0.73
CA LEU A 49 -8.33 1.27 -0.42
C LEU A 49 -6.88 0.82 -0.26
N MET A 50 -5.97 1.31 -1.11
CA MET A 50 -4.54 1.02 -0.98
C MET A 50 -3.98 1.53 0.36
N THR A 51 -4.35 2.75 0.76
CA THR A 51 -3.92 3.37 2.02
C THR A 51 -4.44 2.58 3.22
N HIS A 52 -5.72 2.21 3.20
CA HIS A 52 -6.32 1.38 4.25
C HIS A 52 -5.66 0.01 4.36
N GLY A 53 -5.48 -0.70 3.24
CA GLY A 53 -4.85 -2.01 3.22
C GLY A 53 -3.43 -1.96 3.78
N ALA A 54 -2.60 -1.08 3.22
CA ALA A 54 -1.20 -0.95 3.63
C ALA A 54 -1.04 -0.61 5.12
N LEU A 55 -1.84 0.32 5.64
CA LEU A 55 -1.66 0.82 7.00
C LEU A 55 -2.35 -0.01 8.07
N LEU A 56 -3.49 -0.63 7.77
CA LEU A 56 -4.09 -1.60 8.69
C LEU A 56 -3.22 -2.84 8.85
N GLU A 57 -2.61 -3.33 7.77
CA GLU A 57 -1.68 -4.45 7.83
C GLU A 57 -0.40 -4.11 8.62
N ALA A 58 0.05 -2.86 8.53
CA ALA A 58 1.17 -2.35 9.33
C ALA A 58 0.79 -2.00 10.80
N ASP A 59 -0.46 -2.20 11.22
CA ASP A 59 -1.03 -1.75 12.52
C ASP A 59 -0.77 -0.26 12.79
N MET A 60 -0.97 0.54 11.76
CA MET A 60 -0.84 1.98 11.83
C MET A 60 -2.20 2.63 11.94
N GLY A 61 -2.35 3.46 12.97
CA GLY A 61 -3.58 4.19 13.21
C GLY A 61 -3.89 5.13 12.05
N LEU A 62 -5.04 4.97 11.41
CA LEU A 62 -5.53 5.87 10.38
C LEU A 62 -6.66 6.75 10.91
N ASN A 63 -6.60 8.04 10.62
CA ASN A 63 -7.73 8.95 10.79
C ASN A 63 -8.06 9.58 9.44
N ILE A 64 -9.19 9.19 8.86
CA ILE A 64 -9.71 9.66 7.58
C ILE A 64 -11.09 10.23 7.83
N SER A 65 -11.30 11.50 7.48
CA SER A 65 -12.61 12.14 7.51
C SER A 65 -13.36 11.91 6.20
N LEU A 66 -14.69 11.94 6.22
CA LEU A 66 -15.53 11.85 5.03
C LEU A 66 -16.31 13.15 4.85
N ASN A 67 -16.03 13.87 3.78
CA ASN A 67 -16.78 15.05 3.38
C ASN A 67 -17.82 14.68 2.30
N PRO A 68 -19.11 15.05 2.44
CA PRO A 68 -20.14 14.73 1.45
C PRO A 68 -19.90 15.27 0.04
N GLN A 69 -19.09 16.32 -0.11
CA GLN A 69 -18.81 16.98 -1.38
C GLN A 69 -17.44 16.61 -1.98
N TRP A 70 -16.46 16.28 -1.14
CA TRP A 70 -15.06 16.09 -1.56
C TRP A 70 -14.52 14.67 -1.31
N GLY A 71 -15.31 13.79 -0.71
CA GLY A 71 -14.90 12.42 -0.41
C GLY A 71 -14.03 12.32 0.84
N HIS A 72 -13.20 11.28 0.88
CA HIS A 72 -12.31 10.96 1.99
C HIS A 72 -11.08 11.88 2.00
N MET A 73 -10.73 12.37 3.18
CA MET A 73 -9.56 13.17 3.42
C MET A 73 -8.74 12.58 4.56
N LEU A 74 -7.43 12.41 4.33
CA LEU A 74 -6.51 11.89 5.33
C LEU A 74 -6.11 12.98 6.33
N GLU A 75 -6.47 12.76 7.60
CA GLU A 75 -6.24 13.72 8.69
C GLU A 75 -5.01 13.35 9.52
N ALA A 76 -4.83 12.06 9.81
CA ALA A 76 -3.72 11.59 10.63
C ALA A 76 -3.27 10.18 10.27
N ILE A 77 -1.97 9.94 10.46
CA ILE A 77 -1.34 8.63 10.41
C ILE A 77 -0.55 8.43 11.70
N ASP A 78 -0.81 7.34 12.40
CA ASP A 78 -0.16 6.91 13.64
C ASP A 78 -0.04 8.04 14.69
N GLY A 79 -1.17 8.72 14.94
CA GLY A 79 -1.24 9.85 15.87
C GLY A 79 -0.65 11.17 15.35
N SER A 80 0.00 11.18 14.18
CA SER A 80 0.52 12.38 13.54
C SER A 80 -0.57 13.05 12.70
N ALA A 81 -1.27 14.00 13.30
CA ALA A 81 -2.38 14.73 12.68
C ALA A 81 -1.91 16.03 12.01
N ALA A 82 -2.50 16.33 10.84
CA ALA A 82 -2.36 17.64 10.22
C ALA A 82 -2.92 18.73 11.15
N PRO A 83 -2.24 19.87 11.30
CA PRO A 83 -2.66 20.93 12.20
C PRO A 83 -3.86 21.70 11.63
N ALA A 84 -4.73 22.17 12.53
CA ALA A 84 -5.94 22.91 12.16
C ALA A 84 -5.66 24.27 11.48
N ASP A 85 -4.42 24.77 11.56
CA ASP A 85 -3.98 26.01 10.91
C ASP A 85 -3.54 25.83 9.45
N TRP A 86 -3.59 24.60 8.93
CA TRP A 86 -3.19 24.26 7.56
C TRP A 86 -1.74 24.60 7.23
N SER A 87 -0.87 24.70 8.25
CA SER A 87 0.58 24.90 8.03
C SER A 87 1.22 23.75 7.26
N TRP A 88 0.61 22.56 7.31
CA TRP A 88 0.83 21.46 6.38
C TRP A 88 -0.42 20.57 6.31
N TYR A 89 -0.51 19.72 5.29
CA TYR A 89 -1.52 18.69 5.13
C TYR A 89 -0.88 17.39 4.64
N TRP A 90 -1.54 16.25 4.80
CA TRP A 90 -1.08 15.01 4.19
C TRP A 90 -1.28 15.09 2.67
N ARG A 91 -0.16 15.19 1.95
CA ARG A 91 -0.13 15.22 0.49
C ARG A 91 -0.09 13.80 -0.05
N LEU A 92 -1.02 13.48 -0.93
CA LEU A 92 -1.01 12.28 -1.75
C LEU A 92 -0.11 12.51 -2.97
N ALA A 93 0.96 11.74 -3.09
CA ALA A 93 1.83 11.73 -4.25
C ALA A 93 1.63 10.43 -5.04
N LEU A 94 1.83 10.49 -6.35
CA LEU A 94 1.91 9.32 -7.24
C LEU A 94 3.24 9.32 -8.00
N TRP A 95 3.72 8.13 -8.35
CA TRP A 95 4.87 7.98 -9.22
C TRP A 95 4.45 8.04 -10.68
N ASN A 96 5.04 8.95 -11.47
CA ASN A 96 4.73 9.08 -12.89
C ASN A 96 5.59 8.16 -13.80
N GLY A 97 6.46 7.32 -13.21
CA GLY A 97 7.47 6.52 -13.92
C GLY A 97 8.90 7.06 -13.76
N THR A 98 9.07 8.35 -13.47
CA THR A 98 10.39 9.02 -13.37
C THR A 98 10.57 9.87 -12.11
N MET A 99 9.49 10.43 -11.57
CA MET A 99 9.50 11.26 -10.39
C MET A 99 8.16 11.21 -9.66
N TRP A 100 8.19 11.59 -8.38
CA TRP A 100 6.98 11.79 -7.58
C TRP A 100 6.29 13.10 -7.98
N GLU A 101 4.97 13.02 -8.15
CA GLU A 101 4.10 14.15 -8.45
C GLU A 101 2.95 14.21 -7.44
N GLU A 102 2.47 15.41 -7.11
CA GLU A 102 1.29 15.57 -6.28
C GLU A 102 0.03 15.16 -7.06
N SER A 103 -0.83 14.37 -6.41
CA SER A 103 -2.11 13.98 -7.00
C SER A 103 -3.02 15.18 -7.18
N MET A 104 -3.55 15.32 -8.40
CA MET A 104 -4.53 16.37 -8.73
C MET A 104 -5.96 16.01 -8.30
N VAL A 105 -6.16 14.80 -7.77
CA VAL A 105 -7.45 14.27 -7.31
C VAL A 105 -7.33 13.69 -5.90
N GLY A 106 -8.45 13.59 -5.20
CA GLY A 106 -8.52 12.98 -3.87
C GLY A 106 -8.27 11.48 -3.90
N MET A 107 -8.10 10.89 -2.72
CA MET A 107 -7.76 9.46 -2.57
C MET A 107 -8.85 8.50 -3.08
N ASP A 108 -10.08 8.97 -3.21
CA ASP A 108 -11.18 8.18 -3.78
C ASP A 108 -11.09 8.05 -5.30
N ASP A 109 -10.61 9.10 -5.97
CA ASP A 109 -10.60 9.24 -7.42
C ASP A 109 -9.25 8.87 -8.04
N LEU A 110 -8.17 8.82 -7.25
CA LEU A 110 -6.89 8.28 -7.71
C LEU A 110 -6.98 6.75 -7.76
N THR A 111 -7.26 6.21 -8.95
CA THR A 111 -7.29 4.78 -9.20
C THR A 111 -6.11 4.33 -10.06
N ASP A 112 -5.77 3.04 -9.99
CA ASP A 112 -4.81 2.38 -10.90
C ASP A 112 -3.38 2.96 -10.85
N ALA A 113 -3.07 3.78 -9.84
CA ALA A 113 -1.71 4.24 -9.57
C ALA A 113 -0.87 3.09 -9.01
N MET A 114 0.19 2.73 -9.71
CA MET A 114 1.09 1.67 -9.28
C MET A 114 1.98 2.06 -8.11
N HIS A 115 2.21 3.35 -7.81
CA HIS A 115 2.92 3.75 -6.60
C HIS A 115 2.32 5.05 -6.09
N ILE A 116 1.99 5.07 -4.80
CA ILE A 116 1.49 6.26 -4.12
C ILE A 116 2.37 6.54 -2.90
N ALA A 117 2.39 7.77 -2.39
CA ALA A 117 3.07 8.08 -1.13
C ALA A 117 2.28 9.15 -0.37
N TRP A 118 2.33 9.09 0.95
CA TRP A 118 1.79 10.13 1.82
C TRP A 118 2.92 10.86 2.53
N ALA A 119 3.00 12.18 2.38
CA ALA A 119 3.98 12.97 3.11
C ALA A 119 3.36 14.29 3.56
N PRO A 120 3.86 14.92 4.64
CA PRO A 120 3.52 16.29 4.93
C PRO A 120 3.81 17.16 3.69
N SER A 121 2.90 18.07 3.35
CA SER A 121 3.02 18.94 2.16
C SER A 121 4.28 19.81 2.16
N THR A 122 4.93 19.97 3.31
CA THR A 122 6.23 20.65 3.48
C THR A 122 7.44 19.83 3.03
N VAL A 123 7.28 18.54 2.73
CA VAL A 123 8.37 17.69 2.21
C VAL A 123 8.52 17.92 0.70
N ASN A 124 9.74 18.02 0.18
CA ASN A 124 9.94 18.08 -1.27
C ASN A 124 9.69 16.69 -1.87
N LEU A 125 9.00 16.64 -3.02
CA LEU A 125 8.72 15.38 -3.72
C LEU A 125 10.00 14.64 -4.14
N SER A 126 11.09 15.38 -4.40
CA SER A 126 12.42 14.82 -4.69
C SER A 126 13.06 14.08 -3.52
N ASP A 127 12.60 14.34 -2.30
CA ASP A 127 13.14 13.72 -1.08
C ASP A 127 12.39 12.41 -0.75
N ILE A 128 11.29 12.11 -1.44
CA ILE A 128 10.59 10.83 -1.31
C ILE A 128 11.40 9.78 -2.09
N PRO A 129 11.80 8.65 -1.47
CA PRO A 129 12.54 7.61 -2.16
C PRO A 129 11.81 7.11 -3.40
N ILE A 130 12.53 6.87 -4.50
CA ILE A 130 11.91 6.35 -5.70
C ILE A 130 11.44 4.91 -5.46
N PRO A 131 10.37 4.43 -6.14
CA PRO A 131 9.95 3.04 -6.02
C PRO A 131 11.08 2.08 -6.40
N GLY A 132 11.30 1.05 -5.59
CA GLY A 132 12.36 0.05 -5.79
C GLY A 132 13.74 0.47 -5.30
N ASP A 133 13.98 1.76 -5.05
CA ASP A 133 15.15 2.19 -4.28
C ASP A 133 14.82 2.02 -2.80
N SER A 134 15.58 1.17 -2.11
CA SER A 134 15.44 0.99 -0.67
C SER A 134 15.75 2.28 0.09
N GLY A 135 16.35 3.31 -0.54
CA GLY A 135 16.27 4.74 -0.20
C GLY A 135 16.75 5.17 1.19
N MET A 136 17.09 4.20 2.03
CA MET A 136 17.33 4.29 3.46
C MET A 136 18.46 3.33 3.84
N GLN A 137 19.48 3.18 2.98
CA GLN A 137 20.75 2.63 3.43
C GLN A 137 21.27 3.46 4.62
N GLY A 138 21.25 2.88 5.81
CA GLY A 138 22.03 3.36 6.95
C GLY A 138 21.31 4.16 8.04
N GLN A 139 20.13 3.70 8.49
CA GLN A 139 19.59 4.19 9.76
C GLN A 139 19.05 3.12 10.73
N GLY A 140 19.50 1.87 10.56
CA GLY A 140 19.48 0.90 11.64
C GLY A 140 20.65 1.14 12.59
N ASP A 141 20.36 1.28 13.89
CA ASP A 141 21.37 0.98 14.92
C ASP A 141 21.86 -0.46 14.70
N ALA A 142 23.08 -0.82 15.13
CA ALA A 142 23.65 -2.15 14.90
C ALA A 142 22.78 -3.31 15.45
N THR A 143 21.79 -2.99 16.29
CA THR A 143 20.79 -3.91 16.85
C THR A 143 19.47 -3.97 16.09
N THR A 144 19.17 -2.99 15.23
CA THR A 144 17.89 -2.90 14.51
C THR A 144 18.00 -3.62 13.17
N CYS A 145 17.14 -4.61 12.91
CA CYS A 145 17.10 -5.35 11.64
C CYS A 145 18.45 -5.95 11.25
N ASN A 146 19.22 -6.42 12.24
CA ASN A 146 20.61 -6.90 12.08
C ASN A 146 21.57 -5.86 11.47
N GLY A 147 21.26 -4.57 11.59
CA GLY A 147 22.03 -3.48 11.00
C GLY A 147 21.80 -3.29 9.49
N HIS A 148 20.82 -3.98 8.90
CA HIS A 148 20.54 -4.01 7.46
C HIS A 148 19.10 -3.60 7.14
N GLY A 149 18.61 -2.56 7.82
CA GLY A 149 17.28 -2.02 7.59
C GLY A 149 16.78 -1.15 8.73
N TRP A 150 15.48 -0.90 8.75
CA TRP A 150 14.79 -0.10 9.77
C TRP A 150 13.44 -0.73 10.13
N VAL A 151 12.89 -0.46 11.32
CA VAL A 151 11.62 -1.07 11.77
C VAL A 151 10.44 -0.17 11.40
N MET A 152 9.45 -0.74 10.71
CA MET A 152 8.15 -0.14 10.49
C MET A 152 7.06 -0.81 11.32
N GLY A 153 5.96 -0.07 11.56
CA GLY A 153 4.89 -0.50 12.46
C GLY A 153 5.29 -0.44 13.94
N SER A 154 4.45 -0.99 14.81
CA SER A 154 4.70 -1.05 16.26
C SER A 154 4.07 -2.31 16.89
N GLY A 155 4.41 -2.64 18.13
CA GLY A 155 3.81 -3.79 18.82
C GLY A 155 4.06 -5.12 18.10
N SER A 156 2.99 -5.89 17.85
CA SER A 156 3.05 -7.20 17.19
C SER A 156 3.11 -7.13 15.67
N SER A 157 2.85 -5.98 15.05
CA SER A 157 2.96 -5.80 13.60
C SER A 157 4.32 -5.30 13.14
N ALA A 158 5.18 -4.93 14.11
CA ALA A 158 6.51 -4.41 13.82
C ALA A 158 7.26 -5.38 12.90
N HIS A 159 7.83 -4.85 11.82
CA HIS A 159 8.66 -5.59 10.89
C HIS A 159 9.76 -4.73 10.30
N CYS A 160 10.82 -5.39 9.85
CA CYS A 160 11.99 -4.76 9.28
C CYS A 160 11.79 -4.44 7.79
N MET A 161 12.01 -3.20 7.39
CA MET A 161 12.22 -2.86 6.00
C MET A 161 13.70 -2.97 5.71
N CYS A 162 14.05 -4.03 4.98
CA CYS A 162 15.43 -4.41 4.72
C CYS A 162 16.09 -3.53 3.65
N ASP A 163 17.37 -3.27 3.84
CA ASP A 163 18.22 -2.60 2.85
C ASP A 163 18.36 -3.49 1.59
N GLU A 164 18.74 -2.89 0.47
CA GLU A 164 18.99 -3.62 -0.78
C GLU A 164 19.94 -4.82 -0.59
N GLY A 165 19.54 -5.98 -1.13
CA GLY A 165 20.29 -7.25 -1.01
C GLY A 165 20.04 -7.99 0.31
N TYR A 166 19.04 -7.58 1.08
CA TYR A 166 18.57 -8.27 2.27
C TYR A 166 17.05 -8.47 2.26
N SER A 167 16.59 -9.61 2.76
CA SER A 167 15.17 -9.96 2.87
C SER A 167 14.83 -10.64 4.20
N TRP A 168 13.53 -10.88 4.44
CA TRP A 168 13.09 -11.66 5.60
C TRP A 168 13.34 -13.14 5.41
N ARG A 169 13.64 -13.82 6.51
CA ARG A 169 13.47 -15.27 6.59
C ARG A 169 12.01 -15.59 6.84
N GLU A 170 11.47 -16.65 6.23
CA GLU A 170 10.10 -17.09 6.49
C GLU A 170 9.86 -17.26 8.00
N GLY A 171 8.89 -16.50 8.54
CA GLY A 171 8.54 -16.50 9.96
C GLY A 171 9.36 -15.55 10.85
N ASP A 172 10.37 -14.87 10.34
CA ASP A 172 11.15 -13.85 11.06
C ASP A 172 11.13 -12.52 10.31
N ARG A 173 10.15 -11.68 10.65
CA ARG A 173 9.95 -10.35 10.08
C ARG A 173 10.76 -9.26 10.77
N MET A 174 11.51 -9.60 11.83
CA MET A 174 12.29 -8.64 12.64
C MET A 174 13.79 -8.69 12.34
N SER A 175 14.17 -9.45 11.32
CA SER A 175 15.55 -9.68 10.91
C SER A 175 15.68 -9.53 9.41
N CYS A 176 16.75 -8.86 8.97
CA CYS A 176 17.18 -8.83 7.58
C CYS A 176 18.36 -9.78 7.41
N ILE A 177 18.30 -10.65 6.42
CA ILE A 177 19.35 -11.60 6.05
C ILE A 177 19.76 -11.37 4.59
N SER A 178 21.04 -11.59 4.27
CA SER A 178 21.54 -11.36 2.92
C SER A 178 20.89 -12.31 1.91
N ASP A 179 20.58 -11.77 0.73
CA ASP A 179 19.99 -12.47 -0.41
C ASP A 179 21.01 -13.25 -1.25
N ASP A 180 22.22 -13.51 -0.71
CA ASP A 180 23.33 -14.18 -1.40
C ASP A 180 22.87 -15.49 -2.11
N GLY A 181 22.62 -15.37 -3.41
CA GLY A 181 22.29 -16.49 -4.31
C GLY A 181 20.83 -16.65 -4.71
N GLU A 182 19.89 -15.83 -4.23
CA GLU A 182 18.50 -15.87 -4.67
C GLU A 182 18.18 -14.70 -5.62
N VAL A 183 17.89 -15.03 -6.88
CA VAL A 183 17.33 -14.05 -7.82
C VAL A 183 15.83 -14.01 -7.59
N MET A 184 15.38 -12.99 -6.87
CA MET A 184 13.96 -12.70 -6.71
C MET A 184 13.57 -11.59 -7.67
N VAL A 185 12.68 -11.90 -8.61
CA VAL A 185 12.03 -10.90 -9.47
C VAL A 185 10.75 -10.46 -8.77
N GLY A 186 10.72 -9.22 -8.29
CA GLY A 186 9.55 -8.62 -7.64
C GLY A 186 9.11 -7.34 -8.36
N HIS A 187 7.82 -7.26 -8.70
CA HIS A 187 7.14 -6.00 -8.97
C HIS A 187 6.58 -5.51 -7.64
N ALA A 188 7.12 -4.42 -7.09
CA ALA A 188 6.71 -3.87 -5.81
C ALA A 188 6.13 -2.47 -5.97
N THR A 189 4.83 -2.32 -5.72
CA THR A 189 4.22 -1.01 -5.50
C THR A 189 4.71 -0.48 -4.16
N VAL A 190 5.73 0.38 -4.14
CA VAL A 190 6.24 0.93 -2.88
C VAL A 190 5.48 2.20 -2.44
N THR A 191 4.82 2.16 -1.28
CA THR A 191 4.15 3.33 -0.66
C THR A 191 4.89 3.83 0.57
N TYR A 192 5.37 5.09 0.53
CA TYR A 192 6.10 5.71 1.63
C TYR A 192 5.23 6.63 2.49
N ILE A 193 5.49 6.66 3.80
CA ILE A 193 4.98 7.71 4.71
C ILE A 193 6.11 8.35 5.49
N LEU A 194 6.22 9.68 5.44
CA LEU A 194 7.32 10.43 6.03
C LEU A 194 6.90 11.19 7.30
N ASP A 195 7.76 11.27 8.32
CA ASP A 195 7.54 12.11 9.51
C ASP A 195 7.93 13.59 9.29
N GLY A 196 7.68 14.43 10.30
CA GLY A 196 8.01 15.86 10.27
C GLY A 196 9.51 16.18 10.20
N ALA A 197 10.39 15.18 10.41
CA ALA A 197 11.84 15.28 10.25
C ALA A 197 12.33 14.72 8.90
N ARG A 198 11.40 14.39 7.97
CA ARG A 198 11.67 13.85 6.62
C ARG A 198 12.20 12.41 6.64
N LYS A 199 11.88 11.62 7.67
CA LYS A 199 12.22 10.20 7.73
C LYS A 199 11.01 9.33 7.38
N PRO A 200 11.14 8.39 6.41
CA PRO A 200 10.15 7.33 6.22
C PRO A 200 9.88 6.57 7.51
N ARG A 201 8.60 6.47 7.87
CA ARG A 201 8.05 5.65 8.96
C ARG A 201 7.37 4.40 8.43
N VAL A 202 7.06 4.39 7.13
CA VAL A 202 6.32 3.34 6.44
C VAL A 202 6.85 3.22 5.03
N GLN A 203 7.04 1.99 4.60
CA GLN A 203 7.33 1.64 3.22
C GLN A 203 6.57 0.35 2.96
N TRP A 204 5.53 0.40 2.14
CA TRP A 204 4.71 -0.76 1.85
C TRP A 204 5.04 -1.29 0.46
N ASN A 205 5.40 -2.56 0.31
CA ASN A 205 5.55 -3.19 -1.00
C ASN A 205 4.24 -3.92 -1.35
N GLY A 206 3.55 -3.51 -2.41
CA GLY A 206 2.34 -4.20 -2.87
C GLY A 206 2.68 -5.55 -3.51
N ASP A 207 2.28 -6.65 -2.87
CA ASP A 207 2.52 -8.05 -3.30
C ASP A 207 1.63 -8.52 -4.49
N GLY A 208 1.32 -7.63 -5.43
CA GLY A 208 0.43 -7.92 -6.56
C GLY A 208 1.13 -8.63 -7.72
N TRP A 209 1.30 -9.96 -7.66
CA TRP A 209 1.87 -10.75 -8.79
C TRP A 209 0.83 -11.14 -9.85
N ALA A 210 1.07 -10.71 -11.10
CA ALA A 210 0.39 -11.18 -12.30
C ALA A 210 1.44 -11.76 -13.28
N PRO A 211 1.61 -13.09 -13.35
CA PRO A 211 2.57 -13.74 -14.26
C PRO A 211 2.34 -13.35 -15.72
N GLU A 212 1.10 -13.04 -16.10
CA GLU A 212 0.75 -12.62 -17.46
C GLU A 212 1.33 -11.24 -17.82
N ALA A 213 1.26 -10.27 -16.90
CA ALA A 213 1.83 -8.93 -17.09
C ALA A 213 3.37 -8.98 -17.13
N PHE A 214 3.98 -9.77 -16.24
CA PHE A 214 5.42 -10.00 -16.26
C PHE A 214 5.89 -10.65 -17.58
N THR A 215 5.10 -11.57 -18.14
CA THR A 215 5.43 -12.20 -19.42
C THR A 215 5.28 -11.20 -20.57
N GLU A 216 4.30 -10.30 -20.50
CA GLU A 216 4.11 -9.21 -21.46
C GLU A 216 5.30 -8.23 -21.45
N ASP A 217 5.74 -7.79 -20.28
CA ASP A 217 6.92 -6.93 -20.10
C ASP A 217 8.21 -7.59 -20.62
N LEU A 218 8.36 -8.90 -20.41
CA LEU A 218 9.50 -9.68 -20.92
C LEU A 218 9.48 -9.80 -22.45
N VAL A 219 8.30 -9.93 -23.04
CA VAL A 219 8.11 -9.94 -24.49
C VAL A 219 8.39 -8.58 -25.09
N GLU A 220 7.95 -7.50 -24.45
CA GLU A 220 8.22 -6.12 -24.88
C GLU A 220 9.71 -5.79 -24.80
N LEU A 221 10.38 -6.16 -23.71
CA LEU A 221 11.83 -6.00 -23.55
C LEU A 221 12.62 -6.80 -24.59
N ALA A 222 12.27 -8.07 -24.81
CA ALA A 222 12.93 -8.93 -25.79
C ALA A 222 12.76 -8.43 -27.24
N GLN A 223 11.69 -7.66 -27.53
CA GLN A 223 11.46 -7.04 -28.83
C GLN A 223 12.18 -5.69 -28.97
N ALA A 224 12.37 -4.95 -27.88
CA ALA A 224 13.11 -3.68 -27.88
C ALA A 224 14.63 -3.88 -28.04
N GLU A 225 15.16 -5.05 -27.67
CA GLU A 225 16.57 -5.40 -27.80
C GLU A 225 16.92 -6.18 -29.09
N ALA A 226 15.95 -6.43 -29.97
CA ALA A 226 16.12 -7.10 -31.27
C ALA A 226 16.18 -6.10 -32.44
#